data_AF-A0A5N9EJL2-F1
#
_entry.id   AF-A0A5N9EJL2-F1
#
_cell.length_a   1.000
_cell.length_b   1.000
_cell.length_c   1.000
_cell.angle_alpha   90.00
_cell.angle_beta   90.00
_cell.angle_gamma   90.00
#
_symmetry.space_group_name_H-M   'P 1'
#
loop_
_entity.id
_entity.type
_entity.pdbx_description
1 polymer ?
#
loop_
_entity_poly.entity_id
_entity_poly.type
_entity_poly.pdbx_seq_one_letter_code
_entity_poly.pdbx_strand_id
1 'polypeptide(L)'
;MLLGKTFTYLPVGDVGYRLNLMAAVFAAGAVTVFFQLSLLVTKRTTTSFAVACSLAFSYYFWASAVVAEAYTLHVFLTGLTIHLLVKWDKSQGNRLLFAALLAWGLSFGNHMSTMLKGPAVAFLILRGLQQNRISAATILLAVPAFVLPLTLYLYLPWRYSADALPYVISHSDSFGLGPSRPHDDRWHVGDLNRIAIRVIDIRLQVGK
;
A
#
# COMPACT_ATOMS: atom_id res chain seq x y z
N MET A 1 -6.03 -3.88 5.12
CA MET A 1 -7.17 -4.58 5.77
C MET A 1 -6.85 -6.02 6.20
N LEU A 2 -6.33 -6.89 5.33
CA LEU A 2 -6.04 -8.29 5.72
C LEU A 2 -4.97 -8.42 6.82
N LEU A 3 -3.87 -7.68 6.71
CA LEU A 3 -2.81 -7.68 7.73
C LEU A 3 -3.24 -7.04 9.06
N GLY A 4 -4.11 -6.04 9.02
CA GLY A 4 -4.69 -5.47 10.24
C GLY A 4 -5.54 -6.49 11.00
N LYS A 5 -6.28 -7.34 10.26
CA LYS A 5 -7.09 -8.41 10.85
C LYS A 5 -6.25 -9.42 11.63
N THR A 6 -5.03 -9.75 11.19
CA THR A 6 -4.18 -10.68 11.96
C THR A 6 -3.80 -10.12 13.32
N PHE A 7 -3.52 -8.82 13.40
CA PHE A 7 -3.22 -8.13 14.66
C PHE A 7 -4.44 -8.02 15.59
N THR A 8 -5.66 -8.02 15.05
CA THR A 8 -6.87 -8.00 15.89
C THR A 8 -7.06 -9.25 16.75
N TYR A 9 -6.40 -10.37 16.42
CA TYR A 9 -6.45 -11.59 17.23
C TYR A 9 -5.54 -11.55 18.48
N LEU A 10 -4.68 -10.54 18.62
CA LEU A 10 -3.84 -10.40 19.80
C LEU A 10 -4.71 -10.09 21.04
N PRO A 11 -4.51 -10.80 22.17
CA PRO A 11 -5.32 -10.62 23.38
C PRO A 11 -4.82 -9.42 24.23
N VAL A 12 -4.62 -8.25 23.61
CA VAL A 12 -4.09 -7.05 24.27
C VAL A 12 -4.85 -5.81 23.84
N GLY A 13 -5.22 -4.95 24.79
CA GLY A 13 -5.90 -3.68 24.55
C GLY A 13 -7.19 -3.79 23.72
N ASP A 14 -7.73 -2.64 23.31
CA ASP A 14 -8.81 -2.57 22.33
C ASP A 14 -8.29 -2.74 20.88
N VAL A 15 -9.20 -2.75 19.91
CA VAL A 15 -8.86 -2.91 18.49
C VAL A 15 -7.97 -1.79 17.96
N GLY A 16 -8.20 -0.54 18.40
CA GLY A 16 -7.36 0.60 18.04
C GLY A 16 -5.94 0.44 18.55
N TYR A 17 -5.77 -0.01 19.81
CA TYR A 17 -4.47 -0.34 20.36
C TYR A 17 -3.72 -1.39 19.52
N ARG A 18 -4.39 -2.47 19.12
CA ARG A 18 -3.77 -3.54 18.29
C ARG A 18 -3.33 -3.06 16.92
N LEU A 19 -4.09 -2.14 16.32
CA LEU A 19 -3.74 -1.55 15.03
C LEU A 19 -2.62 -0.50 15.15
N ASN A 20 -2.57 0.27 16.23
CA ASN A 20 -1.43 1.14 16.54
C ASN A 20 -0.16 0.31 16.79
N LEU A 21 -0.29 -0.82 17.50
CA LEU A 21 0.82 -1.75 17.71
C LEU A 21 1.35 -2.30 16.38
N MET A 22 0.46 -2.65 15.44
CA MET A 22 0.87 -3.03 14.08
C MET A 22 1.71 -1.93 13.43
N ALA A 23 1.25 -0.68 13.48
CA ALA A 23 1.97 0.45 12.91
C ALA A 23 3.35 0.63 13.56
N ALA A 24 3.45 0.54 14.89
CA ALA A 24 4.70 0.63 15.62
C ALA A 24 5.69 -0.50 15.26
N VAL A 25 5.20 -1.74 15.09
CA VAL A 25 6.02 -2.88 14.68
C VAL A 25 6.61 -2.66 13.28
N PHE A 26 5.79 -2.22 12.31
CA PHE A 26 6.31 -1.93 10.98
C PHE A 26 7.22 -0.70 10.94
N ALA A 27 6.98 0.31 11.78
CA ALA A 27 7.87 1.45 11.93
C ALA A 27 9.25 1.02 12.45
N ALA A 28 9.31 0.21 13.52
CA ALA A 28 10.56 -0.34 14.04
C ALA A 28 11.28 -1.22 13.00
N GLY A 29 10.51 -2.03 12.26
CA GLY A 29 11.02 -2.80 11.13
C GLY A 29 11.64 -1.90 10.05
N ALA A 30 10.98 -0.81 9.68
CA ALA A 30 11.48 0.14 8.69
C ALA A 30 12.80 0.76 9.16
N VAL A 31 12.87 1.28 10.39
CA VAL A 31 14.10 1.86 10.96
C VAL A 31 15.25 0.85 10.90
N THR A 32 15.00 -0.42 11.26
CA THR A 32 15.98 -1.50 11.19
C THR A 32 16.48 -1.73 9.77
N VAL A 33 15.57 -1.78 8.79
CA VAL A 33 15.94 -1.97 7.38
C VAL A 33 16.74 -0.80 6.83
N PHE A 34 16.39 0.43 7.17
CA PHE A 34 17.13 1.62 6.75
C PHE A 34 18.53 1.69 7.40
N PHE A 35 18.66 1.28 8.66
CA PHE A 35 19.96 1.07 9.30
C PHE A 35 20.81 0.07 8.50
N GLN A 36 20.26 -1.12 8.22
CA GLN A 36 20.98 -2.18 7.50
C GLN A 36 21.32 -1.79 6.05
N LEU A 37 20.42 -1.08 5.37
CA LEU A 37 20.68 -0.52 4.04
C LEU A 37 21.81 0.51 4.07
N SER A 38 21.78 1.45 5.02
CA SER A 38 22.86 2.43 5.19
C SER A 38 24.18 1.74 5.51
N LEU A 39 24.18 0.72 6.35
CA LEU A 39 25.38 -0.04 6.71
C LEU A 39 25.94 -0.80 5.51
N LEU A 40 25.06 -1.40 4.70
CA LEU A 40 25.44 -2.08 3.47
C LEU A 40 26.12 -1.15 2.47
N VAL A 41 25.71 0.12 2.40
CA VAL A 41 26.25 1.11 1.46
C VAL A 41 27.52 1.78 2.01
N THR A 42 27.47 2.28 3.25
CA THR A 42 28.51 3.12 3.86
C THR A 42 29.60 2.32 4.58
N LYS A 43 29.29 1.09 5.02
CA LYS A 43 30.13 0.25 5.89
C LYS A 43 30.52 0.92 7.21
N ARG A 44 29.76 1.94 7.67
CA ARG A 44 30.04 2.69 8.91
C ARG A 44 28.84 2.70 9.84
N THR A 45 28.98 2.04 10.98
CA THR A 45 27.92 1.93 11.99
C THR A 45 27.43 3.29 12.49
N THR A 46 28.33 4.26 12.69
CA THR A 46 27.97 5.60 13.17
C THR A 46 27.06 6.35 12.20
N THR A 47 27.40 6.34 10.90
CA THR A 47 26.58 6.93 9.85
C THR A 47 25.23 6.21 9.72
N SER A 48 25.22 4.87 9.80
CA SER A 48 23.99 4.09 9.73
C SER A 48 23.07 4.32 10.92
N PHE A 49 23.64 4.46 12.11
CA PHE A 49 22.91 4.82 13.32
C PHE A 49 22.29 6.22 13.19
N ALA A 50 23.06 7.21 12.73
CA ALA A 50 22.55 8.55 12.48
C ALA A 50 21.38 8.55 11.47
N VAL A 51 21.48 7.81 10.37
CA VAL A 51 20.38 7.66 9.39
C VAL A 51 19.13 7.04 10.03
N ALA A 52 19.31 5.99 10.83
CA ALA A 52 18.20 5.32 11.50
C ALA A 52 17.51 6.23 12.52
N CYS A 53 18.28 6.98 13.32
CA CYS A 53 17.75 7.96 14.26
C CYS A 53 17.04 9.12 13.56
N SER A 54 17.61 9.66 12.48
CA SER A 54 16.97 10.71 11.70
C SER A 54 15.62 10.30 11.14
N LEU A 55 15.49 9.04 10.69
CA LEU A 55 14.19 8.50 10.26
C LEU A 55 13.26 8.32 11.46
N ALA A 56 13.73 7.65 12.51
CA ALA A 56 12.94 7.33 13.69
C ALA A 56 12.32 8.57 14.33
N PHE A 57 13.11 9.65 14.50
CA PHE A 57 12.68 10.89 15.16
C PHE A 57 12.18 11.97 14.20
N SER A 58 12.01 11.65 12.92
CA SER A 58 11.34 12.57 11.98
C SER A 58 9.86 12.68 12.32
N TYR A 59 9.34 13.92 12.38
CA TYR A 59 7.95 14.20 12.77
C TYR A 59 6.93 13.36 12.01
N TYR A 60 7.00 13.36 10.67
CA TYR A 60 6.04 12.65 9.83
C TYR A 60 6.11 11.12 10.01
N PHE A 61 7.31 10.58 10.18
CA PHE A 61 7.48 9.14 10.37
C PHE A 61 7.00 8.70 11.75
N TRP A 62 7.34 9.46 12.79
CA TRP A 62 6.88 9.20 14.16
C TRP A 62 5.35 9.32 14.28
N ALA A 63 4.76 10.35 13.67
CA ALA A 63 3.31 10.54 13.67
C ALA A 63 2.56 9.34 13.05
N SER A 64 3.02 8.83 11.91
CA SER A 64 2.46 7.61 11.31
C SER A 64 2.79 6.32 12.10
N ALA A 65 3.76 6.35 13.01
CA ALA A 65 4.11 5.19 13.85
C ALA A 65 3.19 5.03 15.07
N VAL A 66 2.58 6.12 15.55
CA VAL A 66 1.68 6.12 16.72
C VAL A 66 0.20 6.03 16.36
N VAL A 67 -0.15 6.22 15.08
CA VAL A 67 -1.51 6.08 14.55
C VAL A 67 -1.59 4.84 13.66
N ALA A 68 -2.74 4.17 13.67
CA ALA A 68 -3.08 2.99 12.88
C ALA A 68 -3.18 3.28 11.36
N GLU A 69 -2.10 3.76 10.76
CA GLU A 69 -1.99 4.04 9.34
C GLU A 69 -1.22 2.93 8.60
N ALA A 70 -1.57 2.73 7.33
CA ALA A 70 -0.89 1.75 6.48
C ALA A 70 0.49 2.24 5.97
N TYR A 71 0.88 3.49 6.27
CA TYR A 71 2.12 4.11 5.77
C TYR A 71 3.39 3.47 6.34
N THR A 72 3.41 3.06 7.60
CA THR A 72 4.59 2.41 8.21
C THR A 72 4.92 1.08 7.53
N LEU A 73 3.90 0.30 7.21
CA LEU A 73 4.02 -0.91 6.39
C LEU A 73 4.57 -0.58 4.98
N HIS A 74 4.08 0.48 4.34
CA HIS A 74 4.59 0.93 3.06
C HIS A 74 6.08 1.27 3.10
N VAL A 75 6.50 2.07 4.10
CA VAL A 75 7.90 2.47 4.29
C VAL A 75 8.78 1.25 4.55
N PHE A 76 8.32 0.32 5.41
CA PHE A 76 9.01 -0.93 5.67
C PHE A 76 9.23 -1.76 4.40
N LEU A 77 8.16 -2.07 3.66
CA LEU A 77 8.25 -2.86 2.44
C LEU A 77 9.10 -2.15 1.37
N THR A 78 9.03 -0.82 1.32
CA THR A 78 9.86 -0.01 0.41
C THR A 78 11.34 -0.13 0.73
N GLY A 79 11.72 0.10 2.00
CA GLY A 79 13.09 -0.08 2.45
C GLY A 79 13.57 -1.52 2.21
N LEU A 80 12.69 -2.51 2.47
CA LEU A 80 13.02 -3.93 2.33
C LEU A 80 13.31 -4.31 0.88
N THR A 81 12.48 -3.87 -0.07
CA THR A 81 12.72 -4.06 -1.50
C THR A 81 14.09 -3.49 -1.90
N ILE A 82 14.40 -2.25 -1.51
CA ILE A 82 15.67 -1.59 -1.85
C ILE A 82 16.84 -2.36 -1.24
N HIS A 83 16.75 -2.70 0.05
CA HIS A 83 17.78 -3.46 0.76
C HIS A 83 18.09 -4.79 0.08
N LEU A 84 17.06 -5.55 -0.28
CA LEU A 84 17.21 -6.84 -0.96
C LEU A 84 17.81 -6.71 -2.36
N LEU A 85 17.40 -5.70 -3.14
CA LEU A 85 17.97 -5.44 -4.47
C LEU A 85 19.45 -5.05 -4.40
N VAL A 86 19.83 -4.17 -3.47
CA VAL A 86 21.24 -3.78 -3.28
C VAL A 86 22.06 -4.98 -2.82
N LYS A 87 21.52 -5.81 -1.92
CA LYS A 87 22.20 -7.04 -1.47
C LYS A 87 22.35 -8.05 -2.60
N TRP A 88 21.31 -8.21 -3.43
CA TRP A 88 21.35 -9.06 -4.62
C TRP A 88 22.42 -8.60 -5.62
N ASP A 89 22.51 -7.29 -5.90
CA ASP A 89 23.53 -6.76 -6.82
C ASP A 89 24.96 -7.01 -6.30
N LYS A 90 25.14 -7.10 -4.97
CA LYS A 90 26.45 -7.40 -4.36
C LYS A 90 26.77 -8.90 -4.24
N SER A 91 25.78 -9.76 -3.97
CA SER A 91 26.04 -11.17 -3.59
C SER A 91 25.53 -12.21 -4.58
N GLN A 92 24.88 -11.82 -5.68
CA GLN A 92 24.44 -12.68 -6.80
C GLN A 92 23.50 -13.86 -6.45
N GLY A 93 22.87 -13.86 -5.28
CA GLY A 93 21.95 -14.93 -4.90
C GLY A 93 20.55 -14.73 -5.51
N ASN A 94 20.11 -15.61 -6.42
CA ASN A 94 18.77 -15.54 -7.03
C ASN A 94 17.64 -15.43 -5.99
N ARG A 95 17.78 -16.09 -4.83
CA ARG A 95 16.84 -16.00 -3.70
C ARG A 95 16.52 -14.56 -3.27
N LEU A 96 17.50 -13.67 -3.31
CA LEU A 96 17.33 -12.27 -2.94
C LEU A 96 16.49 -11.51 -3.98
N LEU A 97 16.62 -11.85 -5.26
CA LEU A 97 15.78 -11.30 -6.32
C LEU A 97 14.31 -11.73 -6.12
N PHE A 98 14.05 -13.02 -5.86
CA PHE A 98 12.70 -13.50 -5.55
C PHE A 98 12.10 -12.78 -4.34
N ALA A 99 12.86 -12.66 -3.24
CA ALA A 99 12.42 -11.96 -2.05
C ALA A 99 12.17 -10.46 -2.30
N ALA A 100 13.02 -9.81 -3.11
CA ALA A 100 12.85 -8.40 -3.47
C ALA A 100 11.57 -8.16 -4.29
N LEU A 101 11.31 -9.02 -5.27
CA LEU A 101 10.10 -8.93 -6.10
C LEU A 101 8.83 -9.25 -5.31
N LEU A 102 8.89 -10.22 -4.39
CA LEU A 102 7.80 -10.50 -3.45
C LEU A 102 7.49 -9.29 -2.56
N ALA A 103 8.52 -8.71 -1.94
CA ALA A 103 8.37 -7.51 -1.13
C ALA A 103 7.82 -6.34 -1.94
N TRP A 104 8.25 -6.19 -3.20
CA TRP A 104 7.74 -5.15 -4.09
C TRP A 104 6.28 -5.36 -4.46
N GLY A 105 5.86 -6.59 -4.80
CA GLY A 105 4.46 -6.92 -5.07
C GLY A 105 3.56 -6.64 -3.87
N LEU A 106 4.00 -7.00 -2.65
CA LEU A 106 3.29 -6.66 -1.41
C LEU A 106 3.22 -5.14 -1.20
N SER A 107 4.30 -4.42 -1.50
CA SER A 107 4.36 -2.96 -1.41
C SER A 107 3.39 -2.31 -2.40
N PHE A 108 3.26 -2.87 -3.61
CA PHE A 108 2.32 -2.43 -4.64
C PHE A 108 0.87 -2.64 -4.20
N GLY A 109 0.56 -3.83 -3.64
CA GLY A 109 -0.72 -4.13 -3.02
C GLY A 109 -1.13 -3.17 -1.90
N ASN A 110 -0.16 -2.53 -1.26
CA ASN A 110 -0.38 -1.56 -0.20
C ASN A 110 -0.49 -0.12 -0.72
N HIS A 111 0.35 0.30 -1.66
CA HIS A 111 0.33 1.65 -2.22
C HIS A 111 0.83 1.65 -3.67
N MET A 112 0.02 2.20 -4.58
CA MET A 112 0.29 2.17 -6.03
C MET A 112 1.53 2.99 -6.43
N SER A 113 1.94 4.00 -5.63
CA SER A 113 3.15 4.81 -5.90
C SER A 113 4.44 3.99 -6.01
N THR A 114 4.45 2.76 -5.48
CA THR A 114 5.61 1.86 -5.59
C THR A 114 5.92 1.45 -7.02
N MET A 115 5.01 1.69 -7.97
CA MET A 115 5.24 1.48 -9.40
C MET A 115 6.44 2.31 -9.90
N LEU A 116 6.74 3.45 -9.27
CA LEU A 116 7.88 4.30 -9.61
C LEU A 116 9.24 3.61 -9.43
N LYS A 117 9.29 2.51 -8.66
CA LYS A 117 10.49 1.68 -8.52
C LYS A 117 10.79 0.85 -9.79
N GLY A 118 9.82 0.71 -10.69
CA GLY A 118 9.89 -0.15 -11.87
C GLY A 118 11.10 0.10 -12.76
N PRO A 119 11.40 1.34 -13.16
CA PRO A 119 12.59 1.63 -13.97
C PRO A 119 13.90 1.19 -13.30
N ALA A 120 14.05 1.39 -11.98
CA ALA A 120 15.23 0.98 -11.24
C ALA A 120 15.37 -0.55 -11.16
N VAL A 121 14.26 -1.26 -10.91
CA VAL A 121 14.24 -2.73 -10.88
C VAL A 121 14.58 -3.30 -12.27
N ALA A 122 13.95 -2.76 -13.32
CA ALA A 122 14.20 -3.18 -14.69
C ALA A 122 15.67 -2.98 -15.08
N PHE A 123 16.25 -1.82 -14.76
CA PHE A 123 17.66 -1.55 -14.98
C PHE A 123 18.58 -2.59 -14.31
N LEU A 124 18.35 -2.93 -13.04
CA LEU A 124 19.16 -3.92 -12.34
C LEU A 124 19.03 -5.34 -12.92
N ILE A 125 17.82 -5.73 -13.34
CA ILE A 125 17.56 -7.03 -13.99
C ILE A 125 18.27 -7.08 -15.35
N LEU A 126 18.14 -6.05 -16.18
CA LEU A 126 18.80 -5.97 -17.49
C LEU A 126 20.33 -6.04 -17.34
N ARG A 127 20.90 -5.28 -16.39
CA ARG A 127 22.33 -5.37 -16.05
C ARG A 127 22.72 -6.77 -15.57
N GLY A 128 21.88 -7.42 -14.77
CA GLY A 128 22.06 -8.80 -14.33
C GLY A 128 22.14 -9.79 -15.49
N LEU A 129 21.23 -9.67 -16.46
CA LEU A 129 21.21 -10.48 -17.69
C LEU A 129 22.46 -10.23 -18.55
N GLN A 130 22.80 -8.97 -18.81
CA GLN A 130 23.97 -8.59 -19.62
C GLN A 130 25.27 -9.12 -19.05
N GLN A 131 25.38 -9.16 -17.72
CA GLN A 131 26.56 -9.67 -17.01
C GLN A 131 26.49 -11.20 -16.80
N ASN A 132 25.52 -11.88 -17.41
CA ASN A 132 25.27 -13.32 -17.30
C ASN A 132 25.14 -13.81 -15.83
N ARG A 133 24.69 -12.92 -14.94
CA ARG A 133 24.53 -13.18 -13.49
C ARG A 133 23.19 -13.84 -13.17
N ILE A 134 22.20 -13.64 -14.03
CA ILE A 134 20.87 -14.26 -13.97
C ILE A 134 20.48 -14.73 -15.36
N SER A 135 19.60 -15.74 -15.44
CA SER A 135 19.07 -16.26 -16.69
C SER A 135 17.63 -15.79 -16.94
N ALA A 136 17.20 -15.82 -18.20
CA ALA A 136 15.80 -15.53 -18.57
C ALA A 136 14.80 -16.45 -17.84
N ALA A 137 15.17 -17.73 -17.63
CA ALA A 137 14.38 -18.67 -16.83
C ALA A 137 14.24 -18.22 -15.37
N THR A 138 15.30 -17.66 -14.76
CA THR A 138 15.23 -17.12 -13.39
C THR A 138 14.24 -15.97 -13.31
N ILE A 139 14.25 -15.07 -14.31
CA ILE A 139 13.30 -13.95 -14.36
C ILE A 139 11.88 -14.47 -14.49
N LEU A 140 11.65 -15.41 -15.41
CA LEU A 140 10.32 -16.00 -15.63
C LEU A 140 9.78 -16.64 -14.33
N LEU A 141 10.63 -17.37 -13.60
CA LEU A 141 10.28 -17.94 -12.31
C LEU A 141 10.03 -16.87 -11.23
N ALA A 142 10.65 -15.69 -11.35
CA ALA A 142 10.53 -14.62 -10.37
C ALA A 142 9.29 -13.73 -10.60
N VAL A 143 8.70 -13.75 -11.80
CA VAL A 143 7.43 -13.05 -12.10
C VAL A 143 6.30 -13.45 -11.13
N PRO A 144 6.05 -14.74 -10.86
CA PRO A 144 5.09 -15.16 -9.83
C PRO A 144 5.33 -14.52 -8.45
N ALA A 145 6.59 -14.31 -8.03
CA ALA A 145 6.87 -13.69 -6.75
C ALA A 145 6.33 -12.25 -6.68
N PHE A 146 6.38 -11.49 -7.77
CA PHE A 146 5.78 -10.17 -7.85
C PHE A 146 4.25 -10.20 -7.99
N VAL A 147 3.73 -11.13 -8.79
CA VAL A 147 2.30 -11.19 -9.15
C VAL A 147 1.44 -11.80 -8.03
N LEU A 148 1.92 -12.81 -7.31
CA LEU A 148 1.16 -13.49 -6.26
C LEU A 148 0.60 -12.52 -5.20
N PRO A 149 1.36 -11.56 -4.65
CA PRO A 149 0.81 -10.53 -3.76
C PRO A 149 -0.32 -9.69 -4.36
N LEU A 150 -0.34 -9.51 -5.68
CA LEU A 150 -1.36 -8.72 -6.36
C LEU A 150 -2.70 -9.46 -6.44
N THR A 151 -2.72 -10.79 -6.26
CA THR A 151 -3.99 -11.53 -6.18
C THR A 151 -4.81 -11.11 -4.96
N LEU A 152 -4.20 -10.44 -3.97
CA LEU A 152 -4.93 -9.80 -2.88
C LEU A 152 -5.91 -8.72 -3.36
N TYR A 153 -5.71 -8.11 -4.53
CA TYR A 153 -6.69 -7.21 -5.13
C TYR A 153 -7.96 -7.93 -5.58
N LEU A 154 -7.88 -9.22 -5.92
CA LEU A 154 -9.04 -10.05 -6.29
C LEU A 154 -10.00 -10.24 -5.10
N TYR A 155 -9.55 -9.99 -3.87
CA TYR A 155 -10.40 -9.97 -2.70
C TYR A 155 -11.54 -8.94 -2.84
N LEU A 156 -11.29 -7.77 -3.44
CA LEU A 156 -12.32 -6.73 -3.59
C LEU A 156 -13.46 -7.18 -4.54
N PRO A 157 -13.20 -7.60 -5.79
CA PRO A 157 -14.23 -8.15 -6.67
C PRO A 157 -14.94 -9.37 -6.07
N TRP A 158 -14.19 -10.29 -5.44
CA TRP A 158 -14.75 -11.49 -4.83
C TRP A 158 -15.74 -11.15 -3.71
N ARG A 159 -15.35 -10.23 -2.81
CA ARG A 159 -16.25 -9.75 -1.75
C ARG A 159 -17.47 -9.04 -2.32
N TYR A 160 -17.28 -8.23 -3.35
CA TYR A 160 -18.37 -7.54 -4.03
C TYR A 160 -19.37 -8.53 -4.66
N SER A 161 -18.90 -9.64 -5.23
CA SER A 161 -19.78 -10.68 -5.80
C SER A 161 -20.48 -11.56 -4.75
N ALA A 162 -19.89 -11.72 -3.56
CA ALA A 162 -20.43 -12.56 -2.50
C ALA A 162 -21.44 -11.81 -1.61
N ASP A 163 -21.19 -10.54 -1.35
CA ASP A 163 -22.05 -9.63 -0.60
C ASP A 163 -22.05 -8.28 -1.35
N ALA A 164 -23.09 -8.00 -2.15
CA ALA A 164 -23.27 -6.64 -2.65
C ALA A 164 -23.42 -5.72 -1.43
N LEU A 165 -22.40 -4.91 -1.14
CA LEU A 165 -22.31 -4.11 0.07
C LEU A 165 -23.65 -3.35 0.28
N PRO A 166 -24.41 -3.66 1.35
CA PRO A 166 -25.70 -2.99 1.60
C PRO A 166 -25.57 -1.47 1.67
N TYR A 167 -24.38 -0.98 2.00
CA TYR A 167 -24.03 0.44 2.06
C TYR A 167 -24.02 1.15 0.69
N VAL A 168 -23.65 0.46 -0.40
CA VAL A 168 -23.67 1.03 -1.74
C VAL A 168 -25.09 1.00 -2.31
N ILE A 169 -25.83 -0.07 -2.04
CA ILE A 169 -27.25 -0.20 -2.44
C ILE A 169 -28.11 0.85 -1.71
N SER A 170 -27.89 1.07 -0.40
CA SER A 170 -28.64 2.09 0.34
C SER A 170 -28.33 3.52 -0.13
N HIS A 171 -27.11 3.78 -0.61
CA HIS A 171 -26.74 5.09 -1.18
C HIS A 171 -27.35 5.29 -2.57
N SER A 172 -27.39 4.28 -3.44
CA SER A 172 -28.11 4.38 -4.73
C SER A 172 -29.60 4.60 -4.55
N ASP A 173 -30.19 3.99 -3.51
CA ASP A 173 -31.61 4.16 -3.16
C ASP A 173 -31.90 5.59 -2.69
N SER A 174 -30.96 6.22 -1.96
CA SER A 174 -31.09 7.60 -1.48
C SER A 174 -30.96 8.67 -2.58
N PHE A 175 -30.40 8.33 -3.74
CA PHE A 175 -30.34 9.19 -4.93
C PHE A 175 -31.42 8.85 -5.98
N GLY A 176 -32.36 7.96 -5.66
CA GLY A 176 -33.47 7.60 -6.55
C GLY A 176 -33.06 6.79 -7.78
N LEU A 177 -31.84 6.22 -7.79
CA LEU A 177 -31.30 5.38 -8.88
C LEU A 177 -31.47 3.87 -8.59
N GLY A 178 -32.47 3.52 -7.78
CA GLY A 178 -32.89 2.13 -7.59
C GLY A 178 -33.47 1.55 -8.89
N PRO A 179 -33.53 0.21 -9.03
CA PRO A 179 -34.06 -0.43 -10.23
C PRO A 179 -35.49 0.05 -10.45
N SER A 180 -35.69 0.64 -11.63
CA SER A 180 -36.90 1.30 -12.09
C SER A 180 -38.15 0.48 -11.73
N ARG A 181 -39.03 1.06 -10.91
CA ARG A 181 -40.44 0.64 -10.92
C ARG A 181 -41.03 0.95 -12.31
N PRO A 182 -42.01 0.16 -12.79
CA PRO A 182 -42.46 0.25 -14.17
C PRO A 182 -43.09 1.63 -14.45
N HIS A 183 -42.65 2.22 -15.57
CA HIS A 183 -43.26 3.27 -16.39
C HIS A 183 -44.41 4.08 -15.77
N ASP A 184 -44.15 5.35 -15.47
CA ASP A 184 -45.15 6.42 -15.59
C ASP A 184 -44.45 7.68 -16.15
N ASP A 185 -44.75 7.98 -17.41
CA ASP A 185 -44.12 9.02 -18.23
C ASP A 185 -44.60 10.42 -17.88
N ARG A 186 -44.19 10.98 -16.73
CA ARG A 186 -44.42 12.41 -16.45
C ARG A 186 -43.24 13.07 -15.75
N TRP A 187 -42.17 13.32 -16.51
CA TRP A 187 -41.15 14.30 -16.14
C TRP A 187 -41.48 15.65 -16.77
N HIS A 188 -42.04 16.57 -15.98
CA HIS A 188 -42.15 17.97 -16.35
C HIS A 188 -40.80 18.67 -16.13
N VAL A 189 -40.38 19.47 -17.11
CA VAL A 189 -39.08 20.16 -17.25
C VAL A 189 -38.78 21.18 -16.11
N GLY A 190 -39.63 21.27 -15.08
CA GLY A 190 -39.51 22.21 -13.95
C GLY A 190 -38.58 21.78 -12.81
N ASP A 191 -38.23 20.50 -12.69
CA ASP A 191 -37.50 19.99 -11.52
C ASP A 191 -35.98 20.16 -11.57
N LEU A 192 -35.41 20.42 -12.76
CA LEU A 192 -33.96 20.63 -12.92
C LEU A 192 -33.48 21.94 -12.27
N ASN A 193 -34.34 22.94 -12.13
CA ASN A 193 -33.98 24.22 -11.48
C ASN A 193 -33.95 24.16 -9.95
N ARG A 194 -34.62 23.19 -9.32
CA ARG A 194 -34.61 23.06 -7.85
C ARG A 194 -33.33 22.44 -7.31
N ILE A 195 -32.64 21.63 -8.11
CA ILE A 195 -31.37 20.99 -7.71
C ILE A 195 -30.22 22.00 -7.75
N ALA A 196 -30.21 22.90 -8.75
CA ALA A 196 -29.15 23.90 -8.88
C ALA A 196 -29.16 24.95 -7.75
N ILE A 197 -30.34 25.34 -7.24
CA ILE A 197 -30.47 26.38 -6.21
C ILE A 197 -30.01 25.89 -4.82
N ARG A 198 -30.17 24.60 -4.49
CA ARG A 198 -29.76 24.06 -3.17
C ARG A 198 -28.26 23.85 -3.00
N VAL A 199 -27.50 23.76 -4.09
CA VAL A 199 -26.03 23.58 -4.03
C VAL A 199 -25.31 24.88 -3.69
N ILE A 200 -25.93 26.04 -3.96
CA ILE A 200 -25.35 27.36 -3.66
C ILE A 200 -25.53 27.73 -2.18
N ASP A 201 -26.67 27.41 -1.57
CA ASP A 201 -26.94 27.75 -0.15
C ASP A 201 -26.05 27.01 0.86
N ILE A 202 -25.63 25.78 0.55
CA ILE A 202 -24.76 24.99 1.45
C ILE A 202 -23.34 25.56 1.52
N ARG A 203 -22.87 26.27 0.48
CA ARG A 203 -21.54 26.89 0.48
C ARG A 203 -21.44 28.18 1.31
N LEU A 204 -22.56 28.79 1.68
CA LEU A 204 -22.58 30.04 2.46
C LEU A 204 -22.70 29.84 3.98
N GLN A 205 -22.98 28.61 4.45
CA GLN A 205 -23.11 28.32 5.90
C GLN A 205 -21.87 27.69 6.56
N VAL A 206 -20.85 27.28 5.80
CA VAL A 206 -19.61 26.67 6.36
C VAL A 206 -18.43 27.66 6.41
N GLY A 207 -18.70 28.95 6.14
CA GLY A 207 -17.72 30.02 6.17
C GLY A 207 -18.02 31.11 7.20
N LYS A 208 -18.25 30.74 8.47
CA LYS A 208 -18.10 31.60 9.65
C LYS A 208 -17.68 30.79 10.85
#